data_AF-A0A1G0Y577-F1
#
_entry.id   AF-A0A1G0Y577-F1
#
_cell.length_a   1.000
_cell.length_b   1.000
_cell.length_c   1.000
_cell.angle_alpha   90.00
_cell.angle_beta   90.00
_cell.angle_gamma   90.00
#
_symmetry.space_group_name_H-M   'P 1'
#
loop_
_entity.id
_entity.type
_entity.pdbx_description
1 polymer ?
#
loop_
_entity_poly.entity_id
_entity_poly.type
_entity_poly.pdbx_seq_one_letter_code
_entity_poly.pdbx_strand_id
1 'polypeptide(L)'
;MKTESKIKYFVFFTESSWTICISLVIFYALFYPLHAGDQKNESGKTGGAVKMEVKKEVAADEAGPAAELEAARKENEMLRKELADVLSKCEEIFNSYRRLQLSVASSVANSERKVASDEELKCLESFLPVRQEAKGLIAGILELSQFIETAMDKKELTEADKARMKRKLDDLRNDADRLNAMVSPPEQKEKADKCRILSVNDKLQVVLLDAGSANGVNIGLVWKVAMKDGKSVKLKVISVKPFISAAVAIEGDFNSLATGMPAMTGEK
;
A
#
# COMPACT_ATOMS: atom_id res chain seq x y z
N MET A 1 -0.37 32.20 -42.91
CA MET A 1 -0.28 31.11 -41.90
C MET A 1 -1.67 30.57 -41.54
N LYS A 2 -2.38 29.92 -42.49
CA LYS A 2 -3.75 29.40 -42.26
C LYS A 2 -3.92 27.92 -42.66
N THR A 3 -2.84 27.25 -42.99
CA THR A 3 -2.82 25.88 -43.53
C THR A 3 -2.43 24.80 -42.51
N GLU A 4 -1.80 25.15 -41.38
CA GLU A 4 -1.34 24.17 -40.38
C GLU A 4 -2.44 23.69 -39.41
N SER A 5 -3.53 24.44 -39.26
CA SER A 5 -4.62 24.08 -38.33
C SER A 5 -5.52 22.96 -38.86
N LYS A 6 -5.70 22.85 -40.19
CA LYS A 6 -6.61 21.85 -40.78
C LYS A 6 -6.06 20.43 -40.73
N ILE A 7 -4.73 20.27 -40.75
CA ILE A 7 -4.06 18.96 -40.75
C ILE A 7 -4.18 18.29 -39.38
N LYS A 8 -4.11 19.06 -38.27
CA LYS A 8 -4.27 18.52 -36.91
C LYS A 8 -5.69 18.01 -36.63
N TYR A 9 -6.72 18.69 -37.15
CA TYR A 9 -8.10 18.23 -37.00
C TYR A 9 -8.38 16.93 -37.77
N PHE A 10 -7.75 16.75 -38.93
CA PHE A 10 -7.94 15.53 -39.73
C PHE A 10 -7.31 14.30 -39.05
N VAL A 11 -6.12 14.45 -38.45
CA VAL A 11 -5.44 13.37 -37.70
C VAL A 11 -6.20 13.00 -36.42
N PHE A 12 -6.74 13.99 -35.70
CA PHE A 12 -7.55 13.74 -34.50
C PHE A 12 -8.88 13.03 -34.84
N PHE A 13 -9.48 13.34 -35.99
CA PHE A 13 -10.71 12.67 -36.44
C PHE A 13 -10.45 11.22 -36.86
N THR A 14 -9.30 10.93 -37.48
CA THR A 14 -8.94 9.55 -37.85
C THR A 14 -8.63 8.67 -36.63
N GLU A 15 -7.91 9.17 -35.62
CA GLU A 15 -7.68 8.40 -34.38
C GLU A 15 -8.97 8.19 -33.56
N SER A 16 -9.82 9.21 -33.48
CA SER A 16 -11.09 9.11 -32.74
C SER A 16 -12.06 8.12 -33.41
N SER A 17 -12.12 8.08 -34.75
CA SER A 17 -12.97 7.12 -35.47
C SER A 17 -12.57 5.65 -35.27
N TRP A 18 -11.28 5.36 -35.10
CA TRP A 18 -10.80 3.98 -34.92
C TRP A 18 -11.09 3.44 -33.52
N THR A 19 -10.96 4.29 -32.49
CA THR A 19 -11.32 3.90 -31.11
C THR A 19 -12.82 3.64 -30.95
N ILE A 20 -13.67 4.40 -31.64
CA ILE A 20 -15.12 4.20 -31.64
C ILE A 20 -15.48 2.88 -32.34
N CYS A 21 -14.89 2.58 -33.50
CA CYS A 21 -15.14 1.32 -34.20
C CYS A 21 -14.68 0.09 -33.40
N ILE A 22 -13.51 0.16 -32.76
CA ILE A 22 -13.01 -0.93 -31.91
C ILE A 22 -13.91 -1.13 -30.69
N SER A 23 -14.40 -0.04 -30.08
CA SER A 23 -15.32 -0.12 -28.94
C SER A 23 -16.66 -0.77 -29.30
N LEU A 24 -17.20 -0.50 -30.50
CA LEU A 24 -18.45 -1.11 -30.99
C LEU A 24 -18.30 -2.61 -31.29
N VAL A 25 -17.15 -3.03 -31.82
CA VAL A 25 -16.85 -4.47 -32.05
C VAL A 25 -16.70 -5.22 -30.73
N ILE A 26 -16.02 -4.62 -29.74
CA ILE A 26 -15.90 -5.19 -28.40
C ILE A 26 -17.27 -5.27 -27.71
N PHE A 27 -18.10 -4.23 -27.86
CA PHE A 27 -19.46 -4.22 -27.31
C PHE A 27 -20.35 -5.31 -27.96
N TYR A 28 -20.26 -5.49 -29.29
CA TYR A 28 -20.98 -6.55 -29.99
C TYR A 28 -20.51 -7.96 -29.57
N ALA A 29 -19.19 -8.17 -29.41
CA ALA A 29 -18.64 -9.45 -28.98
C ALA A 29 -19.04 -9.81 -27.53
N LEU A 30 -19.16 -8.82 -26.64
CA LEU A 30 -19.56 -9.04 -25.25
C LEU A 30 -21.08 -9.23 -25.08
N PHE A 31 -21.91 -8.68 -25.97
CA PHE A 31 -23.38 -8.78 -25.90
C PHE A 31 -24.02 -9.82 -26.83
N TYR A 32 -23.28 -10.37 -27.82
CA TYR A 32 -23.78 -11.46 -28.67
C TYR A 32 -24.22 -12.72 -27.89
N PRO A 33 -23.58 -13.15 -26.79
CA PRO A 33 -24.03 -14.31 -26.04
C PRO A 33 -25.27 -14.03 -25.16
N LEU A 34 -25.65 -12.77 -24.95
CA LEU A 34 -26.81 -12.42 -24.12
C LEU A 34 -28.14 -12.43 -24.89
N HIS A 35 -28.11 -12.44 -26.22
CA HIS A 35 -29.31 -12.34 -27.07
C HIS A 35 -29.67 -13.66 -27.79
N ALA A 36 -28.83 -14.70 -27.66
CA ALA A 36 -29.05 -16.02 -28.28
C ALA A 36 -29.83 -17.02 -27.40
N GLY A 37 -30.42 -16.54 -26.30
CA GLY A 37 -31.07 -17.36 -25.28
C GLY A 37 -32.60 -17.47 -25.37
N ASP A 38 -33.25 -17.01 -26.45
CA ASP A 38 -34.71 -17.09 -26.53
C ASP A 38 -35.24 -17.12 -27.98
N GLN A 39 -35.22 -18.30 -28.62
CA GLN A 39 -36.25 -18.72 -29.57
C GLN A 39 -36.23 -20.25 -29.71
N LYS A 40 -37.32 -20.88 -29.27
CA LYS A 40 -37.63 -22.30 -29.51
C LYS A 40 -38.91 -22.37 -30.37
N ASN A 41 -38.87 -23.28 -31.33
CA ASN A 41 -39.96 -23.90 -32.11
C ASN A 41 -40.49 -23.12 -33.34
N GLU A 42 -40.35 -23.70 -34.54
CA GLU A 42 -41.38 -24.55 -35.15
C GLU A 42 -40.91 -25.36 -36.39
N SER A 43 -41.61 -26.48 -36.57
CA SER A 43 -41.57 -27.60 -37.53
C SER A 43 -41.14 -27.42 -38.99
N GLY A 44 -40.61 -28.51 -39.59
CA GLY A 44 -40.73 -28.73 -41.04
C GLY A 44 -39.86 -29.83 -41.71
N LYS A 45 -40.34 -31.09 -41.68
CA LYS A 45 -40.23 -32.15 -42.71
C LYS A 45 -38.85 -32.63 -43.23
N THR A 46 -38.56 -33.89 -42.87
CA THR A 46 -37.53 -34.78 -43.40
C THR A 46 -37.85 -35.33 -44.79
N GLY A 47 -36.88 -35.28 -45.70
CA GLY A 47 -36.79 -36.14 -46.89
C GLY A 47 -35.67 -37.16 -46.68
N GLY A 48 -36.03 -38.43 -46.52
CA GLY A 48 -35.08 -39.54 -46.44
C GLY A 48 -34.68 -40.02 -47.83
N ALA A 49 -33.38 -40.08 -48.11
CA ALA A 49 -32.84 -40.86 -49.23
C ALA A 49 -31.32 -41.14 -49.17
N VAL A 50 -30.55 -40.66 -48.18
CA VAL A 50 -29.07 -40.78 -48.21
C VAL A 50 -28.53 -41.74 -47.14
N LYS A 51 -29.38 -42.58 -46.55
CA LYS A 51 -29.07 -43.29 -45.30
C LYS A 51 -28.38 -44.65 -45.43
N MET A 52 -27.89 -45.06 -46.61
CA MET A 52 -27.35 -46.42 -46.77
C MET A 52 -25.93 -46.55 -47.34
N GLU A 53 -25.30 -45.50 -47.87
CA GLU A 53 -23.94 -45.62 -48.41
C GLU A 53 -22.84 -44.98 -47.54
N VAL A 54 -23.18 -44.05 -46.64
CA VAL A 54 -22.21 -43.39 -45.74
C VAL A 54 -21.79 -44.27 -44.55
N LYS A 55 -22.48 -45.39 -44.29
CA LYS A 55 -22.24 -46.23 -43.10
C LYS A 55 -21.02 -47.14 -43.16
N LYS A 56 -20.31 -47.22 -44.30
CA LYS A 56 -19.16 -48.12 -44.43
C LYS A 56 -17.80 -47.42 -44.47
N GLU A 57 -17.76 -46.12 -44.75
CA GLU A 57 -16.50 -45.35 -44.74
C GLU A 57 -16.29 -44.59 -43.42
N VAL A 58 -17.34 -44.35 -42.63
CA VAL A 58 -17.22 -43.64 -41.35
C VAL A 58 -16.68 -44.53 -40.21
N ALA A 59 -16.72 -45.85 -40.34
CA ALA A 59 -16.30 -46.75 -39.25
C ALA A 59 -14.77 -46.91 -39.10
N ALA A 60 -13.97 -46.46 -40.07
CA ALA A 60 -12.50 -46.57 -40.01
C ALA A 60 -11.81 -45.25 -39.58
N ASP A 61 -12.47 -44.11 -39.80
CA ASP A 61 -11.95 -42.78 -39.44
C ASP A 61 -12.43 -42.29 -38.06
N GLU A 62 -13.31 -43.01 -37.36
CA GLU A 62 -13.85 -42.58 -36.05
C GLU A 62 -12.99 -43.00 -34.84
N ALA A 63 -12.02 -43.91 -35.01
CA ALA A 63 -11.21 -44.41 -33.89
C ALA A 63 -10.11 -43.42 -33.43
N GLY A 64 -9.55 -42.63 -34.36
CA GLY A 64 -8.61 -41.55 -34.07
C GLY A 64 -9.24 -40.33 -33.39
N PRO A 65 -10.28 -39.70 -33.97
CA PRO A 65 -10.88 -38.48 -33.42
C PRO A 65 -11.71 -38.72 -32.15
N ALA A 66 -12.27 -39.92 -31.93
CA ALA A 66 -12.94 -40.24 -30.67
C ALA A 66 -11.94 -40.31 -29.49
N ALA A 67 -10.74 -40.86 -29.72
CA ALA A 67 -9.67 -40.89 -28.73
C ALA A 67 -9.12 -39.49 -28.42
N GLU A 68 -8.98 -38.64 -29.44
CA GLU A 68 -8.60 -37.23 -29.27
C GLU A 68 -9.66 -36.41 -28.52
N LEU A 69 -10.95 -36.65 -28.80
CA LEU A 69 -12.06 -36.01 -28.07
C LEU A 69 -12.13 -36.46 -26.60
N GLU A 70 -11.85 -37.72 -26.29
CA GLU A 70 -11.76 -38.18 -24.91
C GLU A 70 -10.54 -37.62 -24.18
N ALA A 71 -9.39 -37.51 -24.86
CA ALA A 71 -8.20 -36.87 -24.30
C ALA A 71 -8.44 -35.39 -24.00
N ALA A 72 -9.05 -34.64 -24.93
CA ALA A 72 -9.40 -33.23 -24.76
C ALA A 72 -10.46 -33.01 -23.66
N ARG A 73 -11.38 -33.97 -23.45
CA ARG A 73 -12.33 -33.95 -22.33
C ARG A 73 -11.64 -34.17 -20.98
N LYS A 74 -10.71 -35.12 -20.90
CA LYS A 74 -9.92 -35.37 -19.69
C LYS A 74 -9.03 -34.17 -19.34
N GLU A 75 -8.45 -33.52 -20.34
CA GLU A 75 -7.69 -32.29 -20.15
C GLU A 75 -8.59 -31.13 -19.67
N ASN A 76 -9.77 -30.95 -20.27
CA ASN A 76 -10.74 -29.97 -19.78
C ASN A 76 -11.21 -30.23 -18.34
N GLU A 77 -11.42 -31.48 -17.97
CA GLU A 77 -11.77 -31.86 -16.60
C GLU A 77 -10.61 -31.61 -15.62
N MET A 78 -9.37 -31.84 -16.04
CA MET A 78 -8.18 -31.50 -15.26
C MET A 78 -8.06 -29.99 -15.07
N LEU A 79 -8.15 -29.21 -16.15
CA LEU A 79 -8.09 -27.75 -16.10
C LEU A 79 -9.21 -27.16 -15.23
N ARG A 80 -10.42 -27.73 -15.27
CA ARG A 80 -11.52 -27.32 -14.38
C ARG A 80 -11.21 -27.60 -12.91
N LYS A 81 -10.56 -28.72 -12.60
CA LYS A 81 -10.12 -29.03 -11.22
C LYS A 81 -9.01 -28.10 -10.78
N GLU A 82 -8.02 -27.84 -11.63
CA GLU A 82 -6.93 -26.91 -11.33
C GLU A 82 -7.45 -25.48 -11.12
N LEU A 83 -8.40 -25.03 -11.94
CA LEU A 83 -9.06 -23.74 -11.76
C LEU A 83 -9.83 -23.67 -10.44
N ALA A 84 -10.55 -24.74 -10.06
CA ALA A 84 -11.21 -24.80 -8.76
C ALA A 84 -10.22 -24.76 -7.59
N ASP A 85 -9.08 -25.43 -7.70
CA ASP A 85 -8.02 -25.42 -6.69
C ASP A 85 -7.30 -24.06 -6.60
N VAL A 86 -7.15 -23.34 -7.71
CA VAL A 86 -6.59 -21.98 -7.70
C VAL A 86 -7.57 -21.01 -7.07
N LEU A 87 -8.86 -21.13 -7.40
CA LEU A 87 -9.90 -20.29 -6.79
C LEU A 87 -9.99 -20.50 -5.27
N SER A 88 -9.92 -21.75 -4.80
CA SER A 88 -9.93 -22.03 -3.35
C SER A 88 -8.71 -21.43 -2.63
N LYS A 89 -7.51 -21.53 -3.21
CA LYS A 89 -6.30 -20.87 -2.68
C LYS A 89 -6.43 -19.36 -2.67
N CYS A 90 -7.01 -18.76 -3.70
CA CYS A 90 -7.26 -17.32 -3.74
C CYS A 90 -8.24 -16.90 -2.62
N GLU A 91 -9.29 -17.67 -2.37
CA GLU A 91 -10.22 -17.43 -1.26
C GLU A 91 -9.54 -17.55 0.12
N GLU A 92 -8.68 -18.56 0.31
CA GLU A 92 -7.89 -18.72 1.54
C GLU A 92 -6.98 -17.52 1.79
N ILE A 93 -6.25 -17.08 0.75
CA ILE A 93 -5.38 -15.91 0.83
C ILE A 93 -6.21 -14.66 1.15
N PHE A 94 -7.34 -14.47 0.47
CA PHE A 94 -8.21 -13.32 0.71
C PHE A 94 -8.77 -13.29 2.14
N ASN A 95 -9.19 -14.45 2.66
CA ASN A 95 -9.66 -14.58 4.04
C ASN A 95 -8.54 -14.30 5.06
N SER A 96 -7.33 -14.77 4.79
CA SER A 96 -6.16 -14.49 5.65
C SER A 96 -5.81 -13.00 5.66
N TYR A 97 -5.86 -12.35 4.49
CA TYR A 97 -5.60 -10.93 4.34
C TYR A 97 -6.67 -10.09 5.05
N ARG A 98 -7.95 -10.46 4.89
CA ARG A 98 -9.06 -9.82 5.59
C ARG A 98 -8.93 -9.95 7.11
N ARG A 99 -8.53 -11.12 7.61
CA ARG A 99 -8.29 -11.33 9.04
C ARG A 99 -7.15 -10.45 9.56
N LEU A 100 -6.06 -10.34 8.79
CA LEU A 100 -4.95 -9.47 9.12
C LEU A 100 -5.36 -7.99 9.12
N GLN A 101 -6.11 -7.55 8.09
CA GLN A 101 -6.62 -6.19 7.98
C GLN A 101 -7.54 -5.84 9.16
N LEU A 102 -8.42 -6.75 9.57
CA LEU A 102 -9.28 -6.57 10.74
C LEU A 102 -8.48 -6.56 12.05
N SER A 103 -7.44 -7.39 12.17
CA SER A 103 -6.53 -7.38 13.33
C SER A 103 -5.78 -6.05 13.45
N VAL A 104 -5.26 -5.55 12.33
CA VAL A 104 -4.60 -4.24 12.27
C VAL A 104 -5.59 -3.12 12.57
N ALA A 105 -6.79 -3.14 11.98
CA ALA A 105 -7.84 -2.16 12.25
C ALA A 105 -8.27 -2.18 13.73
N SER A 106 -8.37 -3.37 14.34
CA SER A 106 -8.66 -3.53 15.77
C SER A 106 -7.52 -3.00 16.65
N SER A 107 -6.26 -3.30 16.31
CA SER A 107 -5.09 -2.75 17.02
C SER A 107 -5.04 -1.23 16.91
N VAL A 108 -5.29 -0.68 15.71
CA VAL A 108 -5.32 0.77 15.47
C VAL A 108 -6.50 1.43 16.19
N ALA A 109 -7.70 0.84 16.14
CA ALA A 109 -8.86 1.33 16.88
C ALA A 109 -8.66 1.26 18.40
N ASN A 110 -8.02 0.20 18.90
CA ASN A 110 -7.64 0.09 20.32
C ASN A 110 -6.48 1.03 20.69
N SER A 111 -5.70 1.51 19.71
CA SER A 111 -4.66 2.51 19.90
C SER A 111 -5.19 3.96 19.82
N GLU A 112 -6.44 4.16 19.41
CA GLU A 112 -7.10 5.46 19.54
C GLU A 112 -7.38 5.75 21.02
N ARG A 113 -6.40 6.40 21.65
CA ARG A 113 -6.49 7.12 22.93
C ARG A 113 -7.08 6.32 24.08
N LYS A 114 -6.32 5.33 24.56
CA LYS A 114 -6.13 5.34 26.01
C LYS A 114 -5.34 6.60 26.32
N VAL A 115 -6.03 7.62 26.84
CA VAL A 115 -5.37 8.59 27.70
C VAL A 115 -4.71 7.71 28.75
N ALA A 116 -3.39 7.59 28.70
CA ALA A 116 -2.65 6.75 29.62
C ALA A 116 -3.14 7.12 31.03
N SER A 117 -3.62 6.12 31.78
CA SER A 117 -4.05 6.36 33.16
C SER A 117 -2.89 7.01 33.91
N ASP A 118 -3.16 7.86 34.90
CA ASP A 118 -2.10 8.46 35.73
C ASP A 118 -1.17 7.39 36.31
N GLU A 119 -1.66 6.16 36.51
CA GLU A 119 -0.87 4.98 36.90
C GLU A 119 0.07 4.49 35.79
N GLU A 120 -0.39 4.47 34.53
CA GLU A 120 0.43 4.10 33.37
C GLU A 120 1.50 5.17 33.08
N LEU A 121 1.16 6.45 33.26
CA LEU A 121 2.10 7.56 33.18
C LEU A 121 3.16 7.48 34.28
N LYS A 122 2.77 7.22 35.54
CA LYS A 122 3.72 6.98 36.64
C LYS A 122 4.62 5.78 36.39
N CYS A 123 4.07 4.71 35.79
CA CYS A 123 4.86 3.55 35.38
C CYS A 123 5.90 3.93 34.32
N LEU A 124 5.50 4.69 33.29
CA LEU A 124 6.44 5.20 32.27
C LEU A 124 7.47 6.18 32.84
N GLU A 125 7.09 7.02 33.80
CA GLU A 125 8.02 7.91 34.52
C GLU A 125 9.07 7.10 35.28
N SER A 126 8.71 5.95 35.86
CA SER A 126 9.67 5.07 36.54
C SER A 126 10.67 4.40 35.59
N PHE A 127 10.37 4.32 34.30
CA PHE A 127 11.31 3.86 33.27
C PHE A 127 12.32 4.93 32.83
N LEU A 128 12.06 6.23 33.08
CA LEU A 128 13.00 7.30 32.75
C LEU A 128 14.35 7.18 33.46
N PRO A 129 14.43 6.96 34.79
CA PRO A 129 15.73 6.80 35.47
C PRO A 129 16.46 5.54 34.98
N VAL A 130 15.74 4.41 34.79
CA VAL A 130 16.32 3.17 34.25
C VAL A 130 16.92 3.40 32.86
N ARG A 131 16.24 4.20 32.03
CA ARG A 131 16.72 4.58 30.70
C ARG A 131 17.97 5.47 30.77
N GLN A 132 18.02 6.41 31.71
CA GLN A 132 19.19 7.27 31.92
C GLN A 132 20.39 6.46 32.42
N GLU A 133 20.18 5.55 33.37
CA GLU A 133 21.22 4.62 33.83
C GLU A 133 21.69 3.69 32.72
N ALA A 134 20.78 3.17 31.90
CA ALA A 134 21.14 2.35 30.74
C ALA A 134 21.98 3.14 29.71
N LYS A 135 21.66 4.42 29.46
CA LYS A 135 22.50 5.30 28.63
C LYS A 135 23.88 5.53 29.24
N GLY A 136 23.95 5.73 30.56
CA GLY A 136 25.22 5.84 31.29
C GLY A 136 26.06 4.57 31.19
N LEU A 137 25.43 3.41 31.31
CA LEU A 137 26.09 2.10 31.16
C LEU A 137 26.62 1.90 29.73
N ILE A 138 25.83 2.24 28.70
CA ILE A 138 26.27 2.17 27.30
C ILE A 138 27.50 3.06 27.08
N ALA A 139 27.47 4.30 27.59
CA ALA A 139 28.61 5.21 27.48
C ALA A 139 29.86 4.64 28.17
N GLY A 140 29.72 4.10 29.39
CA GLY A 140 30.81 3.46 30.12
C GLY A 140 31.36 2.21 29.41
N ILE A 141 30.52 1.41 28.76
CA ILE A 141 30.94 0.25 27.97
C ILE A 141 31.75 0.69 26.74
N LEU A 142 31.34 1.77 26.07
CA LEU A 142 32.05 2.33 24.91
C LEU A 142 33.39 2.99 25.30
N GLU A 143 33.45 3.64 26.46
CA GLU A 143 34.71 4.18 27.00
C GLU A 143 35.68 3.06 27.40
N LEU A 144 35.17 2.02 28.07
CA LEU A 144 35.96 0.86 28.45
C LEU A 144 36.48 0.08 27.23
N SER A 145 35.68 -0.01 26.16
CA SER A 145 36.12 -0.63 24.92
C SER A 145 37.26 0.15 24.25
N GLN A 146 37.14 1.47 24.14
CA GLN A 146 38.22 2.34 23.65
C GLN A 146 39.47 2.25 24.53
N PHE A 147 39.32 2.19 25.85
CA PHE A 147 40.44 2.03 26.77
C PHE A 147 41.17 0.69 26.56
N ILE A 148 40.44 -0.41 26.38
CA ILE A 148 41.03 -1.72 26.13
C ILE A 148 41.72 -1.77 24.77
N GLU A 149 41.15 -1.18 23.73
CA GLU A 149 41.78 -1.05 22.40
C GLU A 149 43.13 -0.33 22.49
N THR A 150 43.15 0.85 23.12
CA THR A 150 44.38 1.63 23.27
C THR A 150 45.41 0.96 24.18
N ALA A 151 44.99 0.16 25.16
CA ALA A 151 45.89 -0.65 25.99
C ALA A 151 46.44 -1.87 25.24
N MET A 152 45.65 -2.48 24.36
CA MET A 152 46.07 -3.60 23.51
C MET A 152 47.07 -3.19 22.43
N ASP A 153 47.04 -1.95 21.97
CA ASP A 153 48.02 -1.44 21.01
C ASP A 153 49.37 -1.09 21.65
N LYS A 154 49.41 -0.87 22.97
CA LYS A 154 50.64 -0.61 23.73
C LYS A 154 51.32 -1.87 24.25
N LYS A 155 50.62 -3.02 24.27
CA LYS A 155 51.13 -4.26 24.87
C LYS A 155 51.47 -5.26 23.76
N GLU A 156 52.67 -5.83 23.81
CA GLU A 156 53.04 -6.96 22.97
C GLU A 156 52.27 -8.21 23.42
N LEU A 157 51.07 -8.39 22.86
CA LEU A 157 50.25 -9.57 23.03
C LEU A 157 50.48 -10.52 21.85
N THR A 158 50.37 -11.82 22.10
CA THR A 158 50.31 -12.83 21.04
C THR A 158 49.17 -12.49 20.06
N GLU A 159 49.40 -12.58 18.76
CA GLU A 159 48.39 -12.27 17.71
C GLU A 159 47.05 -13.01 17.93
N ALA A 160 47.10 -14.24 18.43
CA ALA A 160 45.91 -15.03 18.76
C ALA A 160 45.10 -14.44 19.93
N ASP A 161 45.77 -13.88 20.93
CA ASP A 161 45.12 -13.26 22.09
C ASP A 161 44.59 -11.87 21.73
N LYS A 162 45.32 -11.11 20.90
CA LYS A 162 44.85 -9.83 20.34
C LYS A 162 43.57 -10.03 19.53
N ALA A 163 43.51 -11.06 18.67
CA ALA A 163 42.33 -11.38 17.88
C ALA A 163 41.13 -11.84 18.74
N ARG A 164 41.36 -12.65 19.78
CA ARG A 164 40.31 -13.07 20.72
C ARG A 164 39.73 -11.89 21.50
N MET A 165 40.58 -10.96 21.94
CA MET A 165 40.15 -9.78 22.70
C MET A 165 39.40 -8.78 21.80
N LYS A 166 39.84 -8.56 20.56
CA LYS A 166 39.10 -7.73 19.58
C LYS A 166 37.70 -8.26 19.35
N ARG A 167 37.54 -9.57 19.11
CA ARG A 167 36.20 -10.18 18.91
C ARG A 167 35.27 -9.95 20.09
N LYS A 168 35.75 -10.18 21.32
CA LYS A 168 34.95 -9.95 22.52
C LYS A 168 34.55 -8.48 22.68
N LEU A 169 35.41 -7.57 22.23
CA LEU A 169 35.15 -6.15 22.26
C LEU A 169 34.12 -5.72 21.21
N ASP A 170 34.22 -6.27 20.01
CA ASP A 170 33.24 -6.07 18.94
C ASP A 170 31.87 -6.63 19.33
N ASP A 171 31.82 -7.81 19.96
CA ASP A 171 30.59 -8.38 20.51
C ASP A 171 29.97 -7.44 21.57
N LEU A 172 30.77 -6.95 22.51
CA LEU A 172 30.32 -6.02 23.54
C LEU A 172 29.83 -4.69 22.96
N ARG A 173 30.48 -4.18 21.90
CA ARG A 173 30.07 -2.98 21.17
C ARG A 173 28.75 -3.19 20.44
N ASN A 174 28.58 -4.34 19.77
CA ASN A 174 27.34 -4.70 19.09
C ASN A 174 26.17 -4.81 20.09
N ASP A 175 26.40 -5.39 21.26
CA ASP A 175 25.39 -5.47 22.32
C ASP A 175 25.06 -4.09 22.91
N ALA A 176 26.06 -3.21 23.06
CA ALA A 176 25.86 -1.82 23.46
C ALA A 176 25.05 -1.01 22.42
N ASP A 177 25.32 -1.20 21.13
CA ASP A 177 24.59 -0.55 20.04
C ASP A 177 23.13 -1.04 19.95
N ARG A 178 22.91 -2.35 20.14
CA ARG A 178 21.55 -2.92 20.22
C ARG A 178 20.78 -2.36 21.41
N LEU A 179 21.42 -2.28 22.57
CA LEU A 179 20.81 -1.69 23.76
C LEU A 179 20.52 -0.20 23.52
N ASN A 180 21.42 0.52 22.87
CA ASN A 180 21.21 1.92 22.51
C ASN A 180 20.02 2.11 21.56
N ALA A 181 19.81 1.20 20.59
CA ALA A 181 18.64 1.25 19.72
C ALA A 181 17.31 1.03 20.46
N MET A 182 17.30 0.23 21.54
CA MET A 182 16.12 0.02 22.38
C MET A 182 15.88 1.17 23.35
N VAL A 183 16.96 1.74 23.88
CA VAL A 183 16.94 2.78 24.91
C VAL A 183 16.78 4.16 24.29
N SER A 184 17.23 4.41 23.06
CA SER A 184 17.02 5.69 22.39
C SER A 184 15.61 5.74 21.80
N PRO A 185 14.80 6.76 22.15
CA PRO A 185 13.52 6.92 21.48
C PRO A 185 13.84 7.26 20.02
N PRO A 186 12.95 6.95 19.05
CA PRO A 186 13.01 7.67 17.80
C PRO A 186 13.00 9.15 18.19
N GLU A 187 14.07 9.87 17.87
CA GLU A 187 14.16 11.30 18.15
C GLU A 187 12.81 11.91 17.80
N GLN A 188 12.23 12.68 18.72
CA GLN A 188 11.05 13.48 18.40
C GLN A 188 11.49 14.39 17.26
N LYS A 189 11.27 13.92 16.03
CA LYS A 189 11.61 14.65 14.81
C LYS A 189 10.97 16.01 14.96
N GLU A 190 11.76 17.04 14.70
CA GLU A 190 11.36 18.44 14.80
C GLU A 190 9.94 18.58 14.26
N LYS A 191 9.02 18.99 15.14
CA LYS A 191 7.64 19.21 14.75
C LYS A 191 7.68 20.21 13.61
N ALA A 192 7.09 19.85 12.47
CA ALA A 192 6.97 20.81 11.38
C ALA A 192 6.11 21.97 11.88
N ASP A 193 6.71 23.14 12.06
CA ASP A 193 5.99 24.36 12.46
C ASP A 193 5.20 24.97 11.30
N LYS A 194 5.52 24.54 10.06
CA LYS A 194 4.95 25.04 8.82
C LYS A 194 4.72 23.89 7.85
N CYS A 195 3.57 23.89 7.18
CA CYS A 195 3.29 23.01 6.06
C CYS A 195 2.53 23.77 4.96
N ARG A 196 2.33 23.16 3.79
CA ARG A 196 1.54 23.74 2.69
C ARG A 196 0.35 22.85 2.38
N ILE A 197 -0.73 23.46 1.90
CA ILE A 197 -1.85 22.74 1.33
C ILE A 197 -1.45 22.17 -0.03
N LEU A 198 -1.47 20.85 -0.18
CA LEU A 198 -1.20 20.14 -1.43
C LEU A 198 -2.43 20.05 -2.33
N SER A 199 -3.60 19.86 -1.73
CA SER A 199 -4.85 19.73 -2.47
C SER A 199 -6.04 20.00 -1.55
N VAL A 200 -7.10 20.56 -2.10
CA VAL A 200 -8.38 20.80 -1.44
C VAL A 200 -9.43 19.98 -2.17
N ASN A 201 -10.18 19.16 -1.45
CA ASN A 201 -11.28 18.38 -2.00
C ASN A 201 -12.61 18.93 -1.48
N ASP A 202 -13.29 19.70 -2.33
CA ASP A 202 -14.56 20.36 -1.99
C ASP A 202 -15.70 19.38 -1.72
N LYS A 203 -15.69 18.22 -2.39
CA LYS A 203 -16.74 17.19 -2.22
C LYS A 203 -16.69 16.54 -0.84
N LEU A 204 -15.48 16.35 -0.31
CA LEU A 204 -15.26 15.72 0.98
C LEU A 204 -15.02 16.73 2.10
N GLN A 205 -14.86 18.01 1.78
CA GLN A 205 -14.42 19.08 2.69
C GLN A 205 -13.11 18.71 3.44
N VAL A 206 -12.18 18.08 2.71
CA VAL A 206 -10.89 17.61 3.23
C VAL A 206 -9.75 18.32 2.50
N VAL A 207 -8.73 18.68 3.27
CA VAL A 207 -7.50 19.32 2.82
C VAL A 207 -6.34 18.34 3.01
N LEU A 208 -5.50 18.19 1.98
CA LEU A 208 -4.23 17.47 2.06
C LEU A 208 -3.10 18.44 2.38
N LEU A 209 -2.28 18.10 3.38
CA LEU A 209 -1.16 18.89 3.86
C LEU A 209 0.17 18.18 3.61
N ASP A 210 1.19 18.96 3.27
CA ASP A 210 2.58 18.51 3.03
C ASP A 210 3.36 18.26 4.34
N ALA A 211 2.71 17.60 5.29
CA ALA A 211 3.34 17.19 6.53
C ALA A 211 2.62 15.95 7.08
N GLY A 212 3.41 14.95 7.48
CA GLY A 212 2.92 13.66 7.96
C GLY A 212 3.55 13.22 9.28
N SER A 213 3.43 11.94 9.62
CA SER A 213 3.96 11.38 10.87
C SER A 213 5.48 11.44 10.95
N ALA A 214 6.18 11.39 9.81
CA ALA A 214 7.63 11.59 9.76
C ALA A 214 8.03 13.03 10.13
N ASN A 215 7.09 13.98 10.07
CA ASN A 215 7.29 15.40 10.39
C ASN A 215 6.68 15.78 11.75
N GLY A 216 6.33 14.79 12.58
CA GLY A 216 5.74 15.00 13.90
C GLY A 216 4.26 15.39 13.88
N VAL A 217 3.55 15.22 12.76
CA VAL A 217 2.10 15.48 12.66
C VAL A 217 1.31 14.32 13.25
N ASN A 218 0.38 14.63 14.15
CA ASN A 218 -0.50 13.66 14.81
C ASN A 218 -1.98 13.94 14.54
N ILE A 219 -2.82 12.91 14.64
CA ILE A 219 -4.27 13.06 14.53
C ILE A 219 -4.78 13.97 15.65
N GLY A 220 -5.54 14.99 15.28
CA GLY A 220 -6.04 16.02 16.18
C GLY A 220 -5.18 17.27 16.27
N LEU A 221 -3.99 17.30 15.64
CA LEU A 221 -3.21 18.53 15.50
C LEU A 221 -4.03 19.58 14.73
N VAL A 222 -3.99 20.82 15.21
CA VAL A 222 -4.71 21.95 14.60
C VAL A 222 -3.71 22.87 13.91
N TRP A 223 -3.91 23.04 12.61
CA TRP A 223 -3.20 23.98 11.76
C TRP A 223 -4.01 25.26 11.59
N LYS A 224 -3.33 26.40 11.58
CA LYS A 224 -3.92 27.70 11.23
C LYS A 224 -3.43 28.12 9.85
N VAL A 225 -4.36 28.37 8.93
CA VAL A 225 -4.08 28.93 7.61
C VAL A 225 -4.47 30.41 7.65
N ALA A 226 -3.48 31.29 7.50
CA ALA A 226 -3.70 32.72 7.46
C ALA A 226 -4.04 33.16 6.02
N MET A 227 -5.20 33.78 5.84
CA MET A 227 -5.58 34.39 4.57
C MET A 227 -5.03 35.81 4.46
N LYS A 228 -4.87 36.27 3.22
CA LYS A 228 -4.45 37.66 2.93
C LYS A 228 -5.42 38.70 3.48
N ASP A 229 -6.69 38.34 3.67
CA ASP A 229 -7.76 39.22 4.15
C ASP A 229 -7.87 39.27 5.69
N GLY A 230 -6.87 38.76 6.42
CA GLY A 230 -6.84 38.75 7.89
C GLY A 230 -7.76 37.70 8.55
N LYS A 231 -8.50 36.92 7.76
CA LYS A 231 -9.26 35.77 8.24
C LYS A 231 -8.35 34.55 8.39
N SER A 232 -8.56 33.74 9.42
CA SER A 232 -7.83 32.49 9.62
C SER A 232 -8.76 31.29 9.55
N VAL A 233 -8.35 30.23 8.87
CA VAL A 233 -9.05 28.94 8.87
C VAL A 233 -8.29 27.97 9.75
N LYS A 234 -8.99 27.32 10.69
CA LYS A 234 -8.41 26.27 11.54
C LYS A 234 -8.72 24.91 10.93
N LEU A 235 -7.69 24.13 10.63
CA LEU A 235 -7.77 22.78 10.07
C LEU A 235 -7.33 21.76 11.12
N LYS A 236 -8.15 20.77 11.44
CA LYS A 236 -7.77 19.66 12.32
C LYS A 236 -7.45 18.42 11.52
N VAL A 237 -6.30 17.84 11.81
CA VAL A 237 -5.83 16.61 11.17
C VAL A 237 -6.72 15.43 11.59
N ILE A 238 -7.26 14.73 10.60
CA ILE A 238 -8.11 13.54 10.77
C ILE A 238 -7.40 12.24 10.39
N SER A 239 -6.37 12.30 9.53
CA SER A 239 -5.60 11.14 9.10
C SER A 239 -4.17 11.53 8.77
N VAL A 240 -3.23 10.64 9.04
CA VAL A 240 -1.79 10.89 8.88
C VAL A 240 -1.14 9.73 8.13
N LYS A 241 -0.36 10.07 7.10
CA LYS A 241 0.60 9.19 6.41
C LYS A 241 2.02 9.67 6.70
N PRO A 242 3.09 8.94 6.32
CA PRO A 242 4.46 9.34 6.63
C PRO A 242 4.81 10.78 6.25
N PHE A 243 4.43 11.24 5.05
CA PHE A 243 4.79 12.58 4.54
C PHE A 243 3.60 13.50 4.28
N ILE A 244 2.37 13.01 4.42
CA ILE A 244 1.15 13.74 4.05
C ILE A 244 0.13 13.55 5.17
N SER A 245 -0.70 14.55 5.43
CA SER A 245 -1.85 14.41 6.32
C SER A 245 -3.13 14.95 5.67
N ALA A 246 -4.27 14.44 6.11
CA ALA A 246 -5.58 14.93 5.75
C ALA A 246 -6.20 15.69 6.93
N ALA A 247 -6.75 16.86 6.67
CA ALA A 247 -7.34 17.73 7.68
C ALA A 247 -8.70 18.28 7.23
N VAL A 248 -9.56 18.59 8.20
CA VAL A 248 -10.90 19.16 7.98
C VAL A 248 -10.96 20.54 8.64
N ALA A 249 -11.68 21.48 8.02
CA ALA A 249 -11.89 22.80 8.61
C ALA A 249 -12.86 22.71 9.81
N ILE A 250 -12.42 23.25 10.95
CA ILE A 250 -13.27 23.38 12.15
C ILE A 250 -13.83 24.80 12.24
N GLU A 251 -13.02 25.79 11.90
CA GLU A 251 -13.40 27.20 11.97
C GLU A 251 -12.90 27.92 10.73
N GLY A 252 -13.69 28.88 10.23
CA GLY A 252 -13.39 29.66 9.03
C GLY A 252 -14.08 29.13 7.78
N ASP A 253 -13.91 29.86 6.68
CA ASP A 253 -14.55 29.54 5.40
C ASP A 253 -13.69 28.54 4.60
N PHE A 254 -14.20 27.33 4.41
CA PHE A 254 -13.51 26.28 3.64
C PHE A 254 -13.26 26.70 2.19
N ASN A 255 -14.19 27.43 1.59
CA ASN A 255 -14.11 27.83 0.17
C ASN A 255 -12.97 28.81 -0.11
N SER A 256 -12.42 29.42 0.94
CA SER A 256 -11.28 30.33 0.83
C SER A 256 -9.93 29.59 0.78
N LEU A 257 -9.91 28.28 1.02
CA LEU A 257 -8.70 27.46 0.99
C LEU A 257 -8.27 27.15 -0.44
N ALA A 258 -6.98 27.33 -0.72
CA ALA A 258 -6.39 26.98 -2.00
C ALA A 258 -5.09 26.20 -1.83
N THR A 259 -4.79 25.40 -2.85
CA THR A 259 -3.49 24.72 -2.99
C THR A 259 -2.34 25.74 -2.93
N GLY A 260 -1.29 25.39 -2.19
CA GLY A 260 -0.09 26.20 -2.01
C GLY A 260 -0.13 27.15 -0.82
N MET A 261 -1.26 27.31 -0.13
CA MET A 261 -1.34 28.17 1.06
C MET A 261 -0.53 27.59 2.22
N PRO A 262 0.23 28.43 2.97
CA PRO A 262 0.97 27.99 4.13
C PRO A 262 0.04 27.83 5.35
N ALA A 263 0.22 26.72 6.06
CA ALA A 263 -0.42 26.47 7.35
C ALA A 263 0.66 26.40 8.44
N MET A 264 0.37 26.94 9.62
CA MET A 264 1.30 26.98 10.75
C MET A 264 0.68 26.38 12.01
N THR A 265 1.52 25.77 12.85
CA THR A 265 1.14 25.30 14.19
C THR A 265 1.60 26.31 15.25
N GLY A 266 0.69 26.72 16.13
CA GLY A 266 0.98 27.67 17.21
C GLY A 266 0.32 29.04 17.04
N GLU A 267 0.04 29.70 18.17
CA GLU A 267 -0.33 31.11 18.21
C GLU A 267 0.93 31.95 18.10
N LYS A 268 1.00 32.76 17.04
CA LYS A 268 1.76 34.00 17.10
C LYS A 268 0.79 35.13 17.38
#